data_AF-A0A965B8C6-F1
#
_entry.id   AF-A0A965B8C6-F1
#
_cell.length_a   1.000
_cell.length_b   1.000
_cell.length_c   1.000
_cell.angle_alpha   90.00
_cell.angle_beta   90.00
_cell.angle_gamma   90.00
#
_symmetry.space_group_name_H-M   'P 1'
#
loop_
_entity.id
_entity.type
_entity.pdbx_description
1 polymer ?
#
loop_
_entity_poly.entity_id
_entity_poly.type
_entity_poly.pdbx_seq_one_letter_code
_entity_poly.pdbx_strand_id
1 'polypeptide(L)'
;MQGEEPAAGVLYLVGTPIGNTGDLSPRARKVLEGAHRIACEDTRRSGLLLAGLGIKSKLVSFHQHNQLGRIPQLLEALEAGEAVAVISDAGLPGISDPGEALVAAARAAGRTVICIPGPCAVTTALVSSGLPSGRFCFEGFLPPKGQQRRARLRQLASEERTLVLFEAPHRLVDLLEDLLAELGDRPLQVARELTKRHEEQVGPTVGVALEHFRHTAPIGECTVVLGGAAEALISRLASFFTPERAALMPRAVALCADSRDVAAAVRWARDTGTPQALRVHPRTDCDVEYEEPFAKWMDGALGALSAQGAEEAKKCLVISNQSEAAADGRTPTQSQITNHSVPTYSKSHPFPAPLLANVRLNGTGSAKDTRHFAFSLEGSGLSYEAGDALGVRATNCAELAEELIRALGRSGEEPVPDRDGKETPLREALIHHYEITRIPSPLLKAVAERSGDAELQKLTAPGANGELTKFLWGREIIDLLHGHPAAKFSPTEFVALLKKLQPRLYSISSSPKAHPGEVHLCVGVVRYDSLGRSRKGVCSTFLAERV
;
A
#
# COMPACT_ATOMS: atom_id res chain seq x y z
N MET A 1 -9.06 32.71 3.25
CA MET A 1 -7.91 33.03 4.14
C MET A 1 -8.43 33.05 5.56
N GLN A 2 -7.80 32.33 6.49
CA GLN A 2 -8.15 32.38 7.92
C GLN A 2 -7.80 33.76 8.48
N GLY A 3 -8.60 34.27 9.43
CA GLY A 3 -8.40 35.57 10.08
C GLY A 3 -7.09 35.66 10.88
N GLU A 4 -6.88 36.78 11.55
CA GLU A 4 -5.69 36.96 12.39
C GLU A 4 -5.69 35.96 13.56
N GLU A 5 -4.57 35.25 13.74
CA GLU A 5 -4.36 34.30 14.83
C GLU A 5 -3.26 34.80 15.76
N PRO A 6 -3.41 34.61 17.09
CA PRO A 6 -4.52 33.93 17.74
C PRO A 6 -5.76 34.83 17.91
N ALA A 7 -6.95 34.27 17.68
CA ALA A 7 -8.23 34.96 17.83
C ALA A 7 -8.71 34.93 19.30
N ALA A 8 -9.45 35.96 19.70
CA ALA A 8 -10.00 36.11 21.04
C ALA A 8 -10.96 34.97 21.42
N GLY A 9 -10.86 34.48 22.66
CA GLY A 9 -11.73 33.43 23.21
C GLY A 9 -11.56 32.04 22.60
N VAL A 10 -10.44 31.79 21.90
CA VAL A 10 -10.13 30.52 21.25
C VAL A 10 -9.08 29.73 22.04
N LEU A 11 -9.32 28.43 22.20
CA LEU A 11 -8.35 27.48 22.73
C LEU A 11 -7.51 26.90 21.59
N TYR A 12 -6.20 27.08 21.65
CA TYR A 12 -5.25 26.56 20.68
C TYR A 12 -4.47 25.36 21.24
N LEU A 13 -4.46 24.24 20.53
CA LEU A 13 -3.54 23.13 20.80
C LEU A 13 -2.32 23.30 19.91
N VAL A 14 -1.14 23.42 20.52
CA VAL A 14 0.09 23.71 19.78
C VAL A 14 1.12 22.64 20.09
N GLY A 15 1.51 21.88 19.06
CA GLY A 15 2.57 20.89 19.19
C GLY A 15 3.94 21.54 19.40
N THR A 16 4.69 21.06 20.40
CA THR A 16 6.06 21.49 20.68
C THR A 16 7.08 20.51 20.08
N PRO A 17 8.31 20.97 19.77
CA PRO A 17 9.38 20.09 19.32
C PRO A 17 9.61 18.87 20.21
N ILE A 18 9.87 17.71 19.60
CA ILE A 18 10.19 16.45 20.31
C ILE A 18 11.70 16.20 20.44
N GLY A 19 12.53 17.10 19.91
CA GLY A 19 13.99 17.01 19.98
C GLY A 19 14.69 18.12 19.21
N ASN A 20 14.18 18.48 18.03
CA ASN A 20 14.74 19.56 17.19
C ASN A 20 13.88 20.82 17.21
N THR A 21 14.44 21.93 17.66
CA THR A 21 13.73 23.23 17.73
C THR A 21 13.26 23.73 16.35
N GLY A 22 13.86 23.25 15.26
CA GLY A 22 13.43 23.54 13.88
C GLY A 22 12.07 22.94 13.50
N ASP A 23 11.54 21.99 14.28
CA ASP A 23 10.24 21.35 13.98
C ASP A 23 9.04 22.21 14.38
N LEU A 24 9.26 23.35 15.07
CA LEU A 24 8.20 24.27 15.41
C LEU A 24 7.76 25.08 14.17
N SER A 25 6.54 24.87 13.72
CA SER A 25 6.02 25.57 12.53
C SER A 25 5.89 27.09 12.76
N PRO A 26 6.01 27.91 11.70
CA PRO A 26 5.80 29.36 11.81
C PRO A 26 4.43 29.75 12.40
N ARG A 27 3.38 28.97 12.09
CA ARG A 27 2.04 29.18 12.64
C ARG A 27 1.97 28.87 14.13
N ALA A 28 2.59 27.78 14.57
CA ALA A 28 2.69 27.43 15.98
C ALA A 28 3.41 28.55 16.76
N ARG A 29 4.56 29.02 16.26
CA ARG A 29 5.28 30.17 16.82
C ARG A 29 4.38 31.40 16.95
N LYS A 30 3.70 31.79 15.87
CA LYS A 30 2.80 32.96 15.86
C LYS A 30 1.71 32.86 16.93
N VAL A 31 1.07 31.69 17.06
CA VAL A 31 0.04 31.44 18.08
C VAL A 31 0.63 31.56 19.49
N LEU A 32 1.80 30.98 19.76
CA LEU A 32 2.44 31.05 21.07
C LEU A 32 2.90 32.47 21.43
N GLU A 33 3.35 33.26 20.45
CA GLU A 33 3.73 34.67 20.63
C GLU A 33 2.53 35.57 20.96
N GLY A 34 1.36 35.30 20.35
CA GLY A 34 0.16 36.10 20.57
C GLY A 34 -0.77 35.59 21.68
N ALA A 35 -0.57 34.38 22.20
CA ALA A 35 -1.45 33.80 23.21
C ALA A 35 -1.31 34.55 24.54
N HIS A 36 -2.44 34.89 25.15
CA HIS A 36 -2.48 35.60 26.43
C HIS A 36 -1.98 34.71 27.57
N ARG A 37 -2.24 33.40 27.46
CA ARG A 37 -1.77 32.36 28.40
C ARG A 37 -1.36 31.11 27.66
N ILE A 38 -0.34 30.45 28.19
CA ILE A 38 0.10 29.14 27.73
C ILE A 38 -0.02 28.16 28.91
N ALA A 39 -0.95 27.22 28.80
CA ALA A 39 -1.09 26.10 29.72
C ALA A 39 -0.10 24.98 29.33
N CYS A 40 0.67 24.50 30.30
CA CYS A 40 1.71 23.49 30.08
C CYS A 40 1.91 22.61 31.32
N GLU A 41 2.44 21.40 31.14
CA GLU A 41 2.63 20.43 32.23
C GLU A 41 3.70 20.90 33.23
N ASP A 42 4.93 21.18 32.74
CA ASP A 42 6.00 21.78 33.54
C ASP A 42 6.37 23.18 33.02
N THR A 43 6.05 24.19 33.81
CA THR A 43 6.31 25.60 33.49
C THR A 43 7.80 25.93 33.43
N ARG A 44 8.67 25.16 34.10
CA ARG A 44 10.12 25.37 34.07
C ARG A 44 10.69 24.89 32.74
N ARG A 45 10.32 23.67 32.33
CA ARG A 45 10.76 23.09 31.04
C ARG A 45 10.20 23.87 29.86
N SER A 46 8.90 24.13 29.88
CA SER A 46 8.25 24.95 28.85
C SER A 46 8.79 26.38 28.82
N GLY A 47 9.12 26.95 29.99
CA GLY A 47 9.77 28.26 30.08
C GLY A 47 11.12 28.32 29.39
N LEU A 48 11.96 27.29 29.53
CA LEU A 48 13.25 27.20 28.83
C LEU A 48 13.07 27.10 27.31
N LEU A 49 12.11 26.29 26.85
CA LEU A 49 11.78 26.18 25.43
C LEU A 49 11.35 27.53 24.85
N LEU A 50 10.38 28.20 25.49
CA LEU A 50 9.88 29.49 25.04
C LEU A 50 10.96 30.58 25.07
N ALA A 51 11.80 30.59 26.11
CA ALA A 51 12.92 31.52 26.20
C ALA A 51 13.93 31.31 25.05
N GLY A 52 14.28 30.06 24.73
CA GLY A 52 15.13 29.73 23.58
C GLY A 52 14.52 30.13 22.23
N LEU A 53 13.19 30.24 22.16
CA LEU A 53 12.47 30.73 20.99
C LEU A 53 12.27 32.26 21.00
N GLY A 54 12.63 32.96 22.08
CA GLY A 54 12.39 34.39 22.24
C GLY A 54 10.93 34.76 22.53
N ILE A 55 10.11 33.79 22.97
CA ILE A 55 8.68 33.97 23.22
C ILE A 55 8.47 34.32 24.70
N LYS A 56 7.79 35.45 24.97
CA LYS A 56 7.38 35.86 26.31
C LYS A 56 5.88 35.68 26.45
N SER A 57 5.44 34.82 27.37
CA SER A 57 4.02 34.62 27.64
C SER A 57 3.79 34.23 29.10
N LYS A 58 2.54 34.35 29.56
CA LYS A 58 2.11 33.96 30.90
C LYS A 58 1.88 32.45 30.94
N LEU A 59 2.80 31.73 31.58
CA LEU A 59 2.69 30.28 31.78
C LEU A 59 1.71 29.94 32.90
N VAL A 60 0.91 28.91 32.68
CA VAL A 60 0.00 28.32 33.67
C VAL A 60 0.30 26.82 33.77
N SER A 61 0.54 26.33 34.99
CA SER A 61 0.73 24.89 35.20
C SER A 61 -0.60 24.15 35.00
N PHE A 62 -0.60 23.15 34.12
CA PHE A 62 -1.75 22.32 33.78
C PHE A 62 -1.31 20.88 33.59
N HIS A 63 -1.58 20.03 34.57
CA HIS A 63 -1.20 18.61 34.59
C HIS A 63 -2.30 17.76 35.25
N GLN A 64 -2.23 16.43 35.12
CA GLN A 64 -3.29 15.51 35.58
C GLN A 64 -3.73 15.73 37.04
N HIS A 65 -2.81 16.07 37.95
CA HIS A 65 -3.13 16.31 39.37
C HIS A 65 -3.85 17.64 39.66
N ASN A 66 -3.78 18.64 38.79
CA ASN A 66 -4.38 19.97 39.03
C ASN A 66 -5.51 20.32 38.04
N GLN A 67 -5.77 19.46 37.06
CA GLN A 67 -6.71 19.72 35.97
C GLN A 67 -8.10 20.12 36.47
N LEU A 68 -8.61 19.48 37.52
CA LEU A 68 -9.94 19.77 38.09
C LEU A 68 -10.07 21.22 38.56
N GLY A 69 -9.01 21.80 39.14
CA GLY A 69 -8.99 23.19 39.58
C GLY A 69 -8.64 24.18 38.47
N ARG A 70 -7.85 23.75 37.47
CA ARG A 70 -7.37 24.61 36.39
C ARG A 70 -8.33 24.76 35.23
N ILE A 71 -9.11 23.74 34.91
CA ILE A 71 -10.09 23.79 33.81
C ILE A 71 -11.05 24.98 33.97
N PRO A 72 -11.73 25.19 35.11
CA PRO A 72 -12.63 26.33 35.27
C PRO A 72 -11.95 27.69 35.04
N GLN A 73 -10.74 27.87 35.57
CA GLN A 73 -9.97 29.10 35.43
C GLN A 73 -9.58 29.39 33.96
N LEU A 74 -9.25 28.35 33.20
CA LEU A 74 -8.91 28.47 31.78
C LEU A 74 -10.16 28.72 30.92
N LEU A 75 -11.30 28.13 31.30
CA LEU A 75 -12.58 28.45 30.67
C LEU A 75 -12.96 29.91 30.91
N GLU A 76 -12.93 30.39 32.15
CA GLU A 76 -13.18 31.80 32.50
C GLU A 76 -12.31 32.76 31.67
N ALA A 77 -11.03 32.45 31.47
CA ALA A 77 -10.15 33.23 30.62
C ALA A 77 -10.62 33.27 29.16
N LEU A 78 -11.02 32.12 28.60
CA LEU A 78 -11.60 32.05 27.26
C LEU A 78 -12.93 32.84 27.17
N GLU A 79 -13.74 32.83 28.22
CA GLU A 79 -15.00 33.60 28.28
C GLU A 79 -14.75 35.10 28.28
N ALA A 80 -13.69 35.53 28.97
CA ALA A 80 -13.23 36.92 29.00
C ALA A 80 -12.56 37.38 27.68
N GLY A 81 -12.53 36.51 26.66
CA GLY A 81 -11.94 36.83 25.35
C GLY A 81 -10.44 36.59 25.26
N GLU A 82 -9.80 36.03 26.28
CA GLU A 82 -8.39 35.66 26.18
C GLU A 82 -8.20 34.51 25.18
N ALA A 83 -7.16 34.60 24.36
CA ALA A 83 -6.68 33.47 23.57
C ALA A 83 -5.74 32.62 24.44
N VAL A 84 -6.05 31.33 24.59
CA VAL A 84 -5.30 30.40 25.44
C VAL A 84 -4.66 29.33 24.56
N ALA A 85 -3.35 29.14 24.69
CA ALA A 85 -2.67 28.01 24.08
C ALA A 85 -2.42 26.91 25.12
N VAL A 86 -2.48 25.66 24.68
CA VAL A 86 -2.10 24.47 25.44
C VAL A 86 -0.94 23.84 24.70
N ILE A 87 0.11 23.49 25.43
CA ILE A 87 1.27 22.77 24.94
C ILE A 87 1.53 21.57 25.85
N SER A 88 2.05 20.49 25.27
CA SER A 88 2.69 19.43 26.05
C SER A 88 4.18 19.73 26.19
N ASP A 89 4.80 19.01 27.11
CA ASP A 89 6.24 19.04 27.34
C ASP A 89 7.06 18.71 26.08
N ALA A 90 6.51 17.85 25.21
CA ALA A 90 7.01 17.52 23.88
C ALA A 90 5.87 16.95 23.02
N GLY A 91 5.82 17.33 21.75
CA GLY A 91 4.87 16.79 20.78
C GLY A 91 3.51 17.47 20.81
N LEU A 92 2.49 16.79 20.31
CA LEU A 92 1.14 17.33 20.15
C LEU A 92 0.33 17.15 21.45
N PRO A 93 -0.18 18.24 22.06
CA PRO A 93 -1.01 18.14 23.25
C PRO A 93 -2.35 17.44 22.98
N GLY A 94 -2.91 16.82 24.02
CA GLY A 94 -4.13 16.02 23.98
C GLY A 94 -3.88 14.54 23.64
N ILE A 95 -2.63 14.08 23.56
CA ILE A 95 -2.29 12.68 23.27
C ILE A 95 -1.37 12.15 24.39
N SER A 96 -1.91 11.27 25.23
CA SER A 96 -1.21 10.74 26.42
C SER A 96 -0.80 11.82 27.44
N ASP A 97 -1.52 12.94 27.45
CA ASP A 97 -1.28 14.10 28.31
C ASP A 97 -2.65 14.70 28.77
N PRO A 98 -2.69 15.65 29.72
CA PRO A 98 -3.92 16.16 30.32
C PRO A 98 -4.74 17.09 29.42
N GLY A 99 -4.25 17.43 28.22
CA GLY A 99 -4.91 18.35 27.29
C GLY A 99 -6.31 17.90 26.87
N GLU A 100 -6.56 16.59 26.81
CA GLU A 100 -7.85 16.00 26.43
C GLU A 100 -9.02 16.57 27.26
N ALA A 101 -8.87 16.61 28.59
CA ALA A 101 -9.92 17.05 29.50
C ALA A 101 -10.28 18.52 29.29
N LEU A 102 -9.29 19.37 29.01
CA LEU A 102 -9.52 20.79 28.75
C LEU A 102 -10.19 21.02 27.39
N VAL A 103 -9.84 20.23 26.36
CA VAL A 103 -10.52 20.29 25.06
C VAL A 103 -11.98 19.90 25.19
N ALA A 104 -12.27 18.80 25.90
CA ALA A 104 -13.63 18.35 26.16
C ALA A 104 -14.44 19.44 26.88
N ALA A 105 -13.87 20.03 27.93
CA ALA A 105 -14.51 21.09 28.69
C ALA A 105 -14.75 22.37 27.86
N ALA A 106 -13.77 22.79 27.06
CA ALA A 106 -13.89 23.96 26.19
C ALA A 106 -14.98 23.77 25.12
N ARG A 107 -15.04 22.59 24.48
CA ARG A 107 -16.11 22.26 23.52
C ARG A 107 -17.48 22.21 24.19
N ALA A 108 -17.58 21.62 25.38
CA ALA A 108 -18.83 21.58 26.14
C ALA A 108 -19.33 22.98 26.52
N ALA A 109 -18.41 23.90 26.79
CA ALA A 109 -18.70 25.32 27.05
C ALA A 109 -18.94 26.16 25.78
N GLY A 110 -19.03 25.53 24.60
CA GLY A 110 -19.26 26.23 23.32
C GLY A 110 -18.07 27.08 22.84
N ARG A 111 -16.86 26.85 23.38
CA ARG A 111 -15.65 27.57 22.98
C ARG A 111 -15.04 26.94 21.72
N THR A 112 -14.48 27.81 20.88
CA THR A 112 -13.76 27.38 19.68
C THR A 112 -12.44 26.72 20.08
N VAL A 113 -12.18 25.53 19.55
CA VAL A 113 -10.93 24.80 19.74
C VAL A 113 -10.25 24.59 18.40
N ILE A 114 -9.01 25.07 18.27
CA ILE A 114 -8.19 24.95 17.06
C ILE A 114 -6.92 24.16 17.37
N CYS A 115 -6.71 23.06 16.66
CA CYS A 115 -5.46 22.30 16.72
C CYS A 115 -4.51 22.77 15.61
N ILE A 116 -3.30 23.18 16.00
CA ILE A 116 -2.22 23.54 15.08
C ILE A 116 -1.46 22.26 14.73
N PRO A 117 -1.42 21.84 13.46
CA PRO A 117 -0.59 20.70 13.05
C PRO A 117 0.87 20.91 13.47
N GLY A 118 1.49 19.86 14.00
CA GLY A 118 2.83 19.97 14.58
C GLY A 118 3.47 18.62 14.88
N PRO A 119 4.64 18.64 15.55
CA PRO A 119 5.43 17.44 15.82
C PRO A 119 4.65 16.38 16.60
N CYS A 120 4.76 15.12 16.18
CA CYS A 120 4.10 13.99 16.82
C CYS A 120 4.97 12.73 16.70
N ALA A 121 5.48 12.22 17.82
CA ALA A 121 6.36 11.05 17.84
C ALA A 121 5.69 9.81 17.23
N VAL A 122 4.37 9.62 17.43
CA VAL A 122 3.60 8.48 16.91
C VAL A 122 3.69 8.41 15.39
N THR A 123 3.31 9.48 14.69
CA THR A 123 3.29 9.50 13.22
C THR A 123 4.70 9.54 12.64
N THR A 124 5.63 10.24 13.30
CA THR A 124 7.03 10.29 12.87
C THR A 124 7.66 8.90 12.91
N ALA A 125 7.52 8.17 14.03
CA ALA A 125 8.04 6.81 14.18
C ALA A 125 7.35 5.83 13.21
N LEU A 126 6.04 5.90 13.07
CA LEU A 126 5.29 5.01 12.18
C LEU A 126 5.74 5.16 10.73
N VAL A 127 5.83 6.39 10.23
CA VAL A 127 6.19 6.65 8.83
C VAL A 127 7.64 6.24 8.55
N SER A 128 8.56 6.45 9.48
CA SER A 128 9.97 6.05 9.31
C SER A 128 10.24 4.57 9.58
N SER A 129 9.31 3.84 10.22
CA SER A 129 9.49 2.41 10.53
C SER A 129 9.50 1.46 9.33
N GLY A 130 8.92 1.88 8.20
CA GLY A 130 8.69 1.01 7.03
C GLY A 130 7.54 -0.01 7.20
N LEU A 131 6.88 -0.07 8.37
CA LEU A 131 5.72 -0.94 8.60
C LEU A 131 4.44 -0.36 7.97
N PRO A 132 3.41 -1.19 7.69
CA PRO A 132 2.17 -0.72 7.08
C PRO A 132 1.51 0.40 7.89
N SER A 133 1.32 1.56 7.28
CA SER A 133 0.78 2.77 7.94
C SER A 133 -0.63 3.16 7.50
N GLY A 134 -1.25 2.41 6.58
CA GLY A 134 -2.59 2.72 6.04
C GLY A 134 -3.70 2.63 7.08
N ARG A 135 -3.56 1.76 8.09
CA ARG A 135 -4.38 1.69 9.30
C ARG A 135 -3.48 1.28 10.46
N PHE A 136 -3.56 1.99 11.58
CA PHE A 136 -2.77 1.69 12.77
C PHE A 136 -3.59 1.95 14.04
N CYS A 137 -3.14 1.38 15.15
CA CYS A 137 -3.63 1.67 16.49
C CYS A 137 -2.54 2.35 17.28
N PHE A 138 -2.90 3.35 18.05
CA PHE A 138 -2.03 3.91 19.08
C PHE A 138 -2.57 3.49 20.45
N GLU A 139 -1.71 2.86 21.24
CA GLU A 139 -2.04 2.30 22.56
C GLU A 139 -1.37 3.08 23.71
N GLY A 140 -0.55 4.08 23.39
CA GLY A 140 0.19 4.85 24.38
C GLY A 140 1.12 3.98 25.22
N PHE A 141 1.18 4.28 26.52
CA PHE A 141 1.96 3.49 27.48
C PHE A 141 1.15 2.31 28.02
N LEU A 142 1.71 1.11 27.92
CA LEU A 142 1.11 -0.07 28.54
C LEU A 142 1.22 -0.02 30.08
N PRO A 143 0.31 -0.71 30.80
CA PRO A 143 0.32 -0.73 32.27
C PRO A 143 1.71 -1.02 32.85
N PRO A 144 2.13 -0.31 33.91
CA PRO A 144 3.48 -0.46 34.47
C PRO A 144 3.70 -1.82 35.14
N LYS A 145 2.62 -2.45 35.64
CA LYS A 145 2.68 -3.76 36.31
C LYS A 145 2.70 -4.89 35.28
N GLY A 146 3.71 -5.75 35.32
CA GLY A 146 3.92 -6.83 34.33
C GLY A 146 2.72 -7.74 34.10
N GLN A 147 1.98 -8.13 35.16
CA GLN A 147 0.77 -8.94 34.99
C GLN A 147 -0.33 -8.22 34.18
N GLN A 148 -0.53 -6.93 34.45
CA GLN A 148 -1.52 -6.11 33.73
C GLN A 148 -1.06 -5.82 32.30
N ARG A 149 0.24 -5.59 32.10
CA ARG A 149 0.86 -5.42 30.78
C ARG A 149 0.65 -6.65 29.92
N ARG A 150 1.02 -7.84 30.40
CA ARG A 150 0.79 -9.12 29.69
C ARG A 150 -0.69 -9.36 29.41
N ALA A 151 -1.57 -9.06 30.35
CA ALA A 151 -3.02 -9.16 30.12
C ALA A 151 -3.49 -8.25 28.98
N ARG A 152 -2.99 -7.01 28.90
CA ARG A 152 -3.28 -6.11 27.78
C ARG A 152 -2.67 -6.61 26.46
N LEU A 153 -1.44 -7.11 26.47
CA LEU A 153 -0.80 -7.67 25.28
C LEU A 153 -1.59 -8.84 24.70
N ARG A 154 -2.09 -9.77 25.53
CA ARG A 154 -2.97 -10.86 25.06
C ARG A 154 -4.22 -10.38 24.36
N GLN A 155 -4.81 -9.26 24.79
CA GLN A 155 -5.95 -8.66 24.09
C GLN A 155 -5.57 -8.13 22.70
N LEU A 156 -4.33 -7.63 22.56
CA LEU A 156 -3.77 -7.12 21.31
C LEU A 156 -3.21 -8.21 20.40
N ALA A 157 -3.19 -9.47 20.84
CA ALA A 157 -2.61 -10.56 20.08
C ALA A 157 -3.30 -10.79 18.72
N SER A 158 -4.58 -10.49 18.60
CA SER A 158 -5.33 -10.62 17.34
C SER A 158 -5.35 -9.34 16.49
N GLU A 159 -4.74 -8.25 16.94
CA GLU A 159 -4.78 -6.98 16.20
C GLU A 159 -4.01 -7.08 14.88
N GLU A 160 -4.70 -6.86 13.77
CA GLU A 160 -4.15 -6.96 12.41
C GLU A 160 -3.43 -5.68 11.97
N ARG A 161 -3.73 -4.54 12.60
CA ARG A 161 -3.14 -3.24 12.28
C ARG A 161 -1.78 -3.10 12.96
N THR A 162 -0.95 -2.22 12.40
CA THR A 162 0.29 -1.79 13.08
C THR A 162 -0.06 -1.13 14.42
N LEU A 163 0.62 -1.54 15.48
CA LEU A 163 0.49 -1.01 16.82
C LEU A 163 1.62 -0.01 17.08
N VAL A 164 1.29 1.16 17.65
CA VAL A 164 2.28 2.13 18.12
C VAL A 164 2.14 2.29 19.63
N LEU A 165 3.25 2.09 20.34
CA LEU A 165 3.37 2.15 21.79
C LEU A 165 4.41 3.19 22.18
N PHE A 166 4.24 3.79 23.35
CA PHE A 166 5.32 4.49 24.04
C PHE A 166 5.86 3.62 25.16
N GLU A 167 7.17 3.70 25.39
CA GLU A 167 7.79 3.05 26.54
C GLU A 167 8.96 3.85 27.10
N ALA A 168 9.07 3.85 28.42
CA ALA A 168 10.19 4.46 29.12
C ALA A 168 11.46 3.60 28.94
N PRO A 169 12.66 4.19 28.88
CA PRO A 169 13.89 3.45 28.55
C PRO A 169 14.13 2.29 29.52
N HIS A 170 13.97 2.53 30.82
CA HIS A 170 14.18 1.52 31.86
C HIS A 170 13.14 0.37 31.85
N ARG A 171 12.07 0.48 31.06
CA ARG A 171 11.03 -0.54 30.90
C ARG A 171 11.07 -1.25 29.54
N LEU A 172 11.86 -0.75 28.59
CA LEU A 172 11.83 -1.22 27.21
C LEU A 172 12.20 -2.70 27.09
N VAL A 173 13.23 -3.15 27.81
CA VAL A 173 13.67 -4.56 27.79
C VAL A 173 12.55 -5.47 28.29
N ASP A 174 11.95 -5.16 29.45
CA ASP A 174 10.81 -5.91 29.99
C ASP A 174 9.60 -5.94 29.03
N LEU A 175 9.35 -4.82 28.33
CA LEU A 175 8.30 -4.75 27.33
C LEU A 175 8.60 -5.68 26.15
N LEU A 176 9.83 -5.66 25.62
CA LEU A 176 10.24 -6.51 24.50
C LEU A 176 10.19 -8.00 24.88
N GLU A 177 10.56 -8.35 26.11
CA GLU A 177 10.41 -9.71 26.64
C GLU A 177 8.95 -10.15 26.72
N ASP A 178 8.07 -9.31 27.28
CA ASP A 178 6.63 -9.61 27.34
C ASP A 178 6.00 -9.65 25.93
N LEU A 179 6.43 -8.79 25.00
CA LEU A 179 5.99 -8.82 23.60
C LEU A 179 6.37 -10.14 22.92
N LEU A 180 7.63 -10.57 23.07
CA LEU A 180 8.12 -11.81 22.50
C LEU A 180 7.37 -13.02 23.09
N ALA A 181 7.11 -13.00 24.40
CA ALA A 181 6.41 -14.08 25.10
C ALA A 181 4.92 -14.16 24.74
N GLU A 182 4.22 -13.03 24.64
CA GLU A 182 2.76 -13.01 24.45
C GLU A 182 2.34 -12.92 22.98
N LEU A 183 3.15 -12.27 22.13
CA LEU A 183 2.80 -11.95 20.75
C LEU A 183 3.69 -12.62 19.69
N GLY A 184 4.80 -13.24 20.12
CA GLY A 184 5.81 -13.83 19.25
C GLY A 184 6.73 -12.80 18.61
N ASP A 185 7.62 -13.28 17.74
CA ASP A 185 8.65 -12.46 17.09
C ASP A 185 8.10 -11.69 15.88
N ARG A 186 7.23 -10.71 16.13
CA ARG A 186 6.62 -9.89 15.08
C ARG A 186 7.60 -8.88 14.50
N PRO A 187 7.34 -8.37 13.27
CA PRO A 187 8.05 -7.21 12.75
C PRO A 187 7.93 -6.03 13.71
N LEU A 188 9.04 -5.36 14.01
CA LEU A 188 9.08 -4.27 14.99
C LEU A 188 10.19 -3.29 14.64
N GLN A 189 9.94 -2.01 14.92
CA GLN A 189 10.96 -0.96 14.99
C GLN A 189 10.81 -0.19 16.31
N VAL A 190 11.89 -0.05 17.06
CA VAL A 190 11.98 0.87 18.20
C VAL A 190 12.63 2.17 17.73
N ALA A 191 11.84 3.23 17.66
CA ALA A 191 12.33 4.56 17.39
C ALA A 191 12.84 5.20 18.69
N ARG A 192 14.10 5.64 18.69
CA ARG A 192 14.73 6.35 19.82
C ARG A 192 15.33 7.66 19.34
N GLU A 193 15.39 8.63 20.25
CA GLU A 193 16.00 9.94 20.01
C GLU A 193 15.47 10.63 18.73
N LEU A 194 14.17 10.46 18.44
CA LEU A 194 13.51 11.04 17.26
C LEU A 194 13.78 12.55 17.16
N THR A 195 14.12 12.98 15.95
CA THR A 195 14.51 14.35 15.54
C THR A 195 15.82 14.86 16.14
N LYS A 196 16.50 14.09 17.00
CA LYS A 196 17.77 14.49 17.61
C LYS A 196 18.96 14.00 16.79
N ARG A 197 20.18 14.35 17.22
CA ARG A 197 21.44 13.99 16.54
C ARG A 197 21.64 12.48 16.38
N HIS A 198 21.14 11.68 17.31
CA HIS A 198 21.33 10.22 17.36
C HIS A 198 20.01 9.48 17.11
N GLU A 199 19.14 10.03 16.26
CA GLU A 199 17.90 9.37 15.82
C GLU A 199 18.21 8.00 15.22
N GLU A 200 17.50 6.98 15.68
CA GLU A 200 17.72 5.59 15.29
C GLU A 200 16.40 4.79 15.32
N GLN A 201 16.29 3.83 14.41
CA GLN A 201 15.25 2.80 14.37
C GLN A 201 15.90 1.44 14.57
N VAL A 202 15.56 0.75 15.66
CA VAL A 202 16.14 -0.56 16.03
C VAL A 202 15.12 -1.68 15.79
N GLY A 203 15.50 -2.69 15.01
CA GLY A 203 14.64 -3.79 14.56
C GLY A 203 15.45 -4.82 13.75
N PRO A 204 14.84 -5.64 12.86
CA PRO A 204 13.50 -5.53 12.29
C PRO A 204 12.41 -6.36 12.99
N THR A 205 12.74 -7.10 14.06
CA THR A 205 11.79 -7.91 14.83
C THR A 205 11.90 -7.64 16.33
N VAL A 206 10.94 -8.13 17.12
CA VAL A 206 10.96 -8.02 18.59
C VAL A 206 12.25 -8.63 19.16
N GLY A 207 12.65 -9.81 18.67
CA GLY A 207 13.82 -10.54 19.12
C GLY A 207 15.13 -9.81 18.83
N VAL A 208 15.28 -9.26 17.63
CA VAL A 208 16.50 -8.49 17.26
C VAL A 208 16.60 -7.20 18.09
N ALA A 209 15.48 -6.49 18.28
CA ALA A 209 15.46 -5.32 19.13
C ALA A 209 15.79 -5.68 20.60
N LEU A 210 15.22 -6.78 21.13
CA LEU A 210 15.51 -7.26 22.48
C LEU A 210 16.99 -7.57 22.67
N GLU A 211 17.62 -8.26 21.72
CA GLU A 211 19.05 -8.56 21.76
C GLU A 211 19.89 -7.28 21.72
N HIS A 212 19.55 -6.32 20.85
CA HIS A 212 20.23 -5.03 20.81
C HIS A 212 20.17 -4.31 22.17
N PHE A 213 18.97 -4.16 22.75
CA PHE A 213 18.79 -3.39 23.99
C PHE A 213 19.29 -4.08 25.26
N ARG A 214 19.57 -5.39 25.21
CA ARG A 214 20.32 -6.10 26.27
C ARG A 214 21.80 -5.68 26.31
N HIS A 215 22.38 -5.30 25.17
CA HIS A 215 23.78 -4.90 25.08
C HIS A 215 23.96 -3.37 25.04
N THR A 216 22.96 -2.65 24.51
CA THR A 216 22.96 -1.20 24.38
C THR A 216 21.79 -0.62 25.14
N ALA A 217 22.04 -0.04 26.31
CA ALA A 217 20.98 0.51 27.14
C ALA A 217 20.17 1.58 26.36
N PRO A 218 18.82 1.53 26.40
CA PRO A 218 17.97 2.55 25.80
C PRO A 218 18.13 3.88 26.55
N ILE A 219 18.11 4.98 25.79
CA ILE A 219 18.21 6.34 26.33
C ILE A 219 17.04 7.14 25.78
N GLY A 220 16.36 7.89 26.65
CA GLY A 220 15.17 8.64 26.30
C GLY A 220 13.94 7.76 26.11
N GLU A 221 12.78 8.39 26.02
CA GLU A 221 11.53 7.69 25.71
C GLU A 221 11.58 7.11 24.30
N CYS A 222 11.08 5.89 24.16
CA CYS A 222 11.09 5.15 22.90
C CYS A 222 9.66 5.03 22.35
N THR A 223 9.53 5.13 21.04
CA THR A 223 8.28 4.82 20.32
C THR A 223 8.44 3.47 19.64
N VAL A 224 7.67 2.48 20.08
CA VAL A 224 7.71 1.12 19.53
C VAL A 224 6.63 0.98 18.47
N VAL A 225 7.03 0.65 17.24
CA VAL A 225 6.14 0.38 16.12
C VAL A 225 6.16 -1.12 15.85
N LEU A 226 5.06 -1.79 16.12
CA LEU A 226 4.92 -3.24 16.09
C LEU A 226 3.94 -3.63 14.98
N GLY A 227 4.36 -4.57 14.12
CA GLY A 227 3.52 -5.13 13.07
C GLY A 227 2.31 -5.87 13.63
N GLY A 228 1.21 -5.84 12.88
CA GLY A 228 0.00 -6.58 13.22
C GLY A 228 0.19 -8.10 13.15
N ALA A 229 -0.81 -8.84 13.65
CA ALA A 229 -0.81 -10.30 13.66
C ALA A 229 -0.80 -10.86 12.22
N ALA A 230 0.34 -11.45 11.82
CA ALA A 230 0.47 -12.13 10.54
C ALA A 230 -0.50 -13.32 10.41
N GLU A 231 -0.87 -13.95 11.52
CA GLU A 231 -1.71 -15.16 11.55
C GLU A 231 -3.15 -14.92 11.05
N ALA A 232 -3.70 -13.72 11.20
CA ALA A 232 -5.02 -13.38 10.66
C ALA A 232 -4.97 -13.16 9.13
N LEU A 233 -3.87 -12.56 8.62
CA LEU A 233 -3.61 -12.48 7.18
C LEU A 233 -3.34 -13.87 6.59
N ILE A 234 -2.54 -14.69 7.28
CA ILE A 234 -2.25 -16.08 6.90
C ILE A 234 -3.51 -16.93 6.96
N SER A 235 -4.39 -16.76 7.94
CA SER A 235 -5.67 -17.50 8.06
C SER A 235 -6.68 -17.08 6.98
N ARG A 236 -6.79 -15.78 6.68
CA ARG A 236 -7.56 -15.27 5.53
C ARG A 236 -6.99 -15.73 4.19
N LEU A 237 -5.66 -15.82 4.06
CA LEU A 237 -5.04 -16.35 2.85
C LEU A 237 -5.21 -17.87 2.78
N ALA A 238 -5.05 -18.58 3.90
CA ALA A 238 -5.20 -20.02 4.03
C ALA A 238 -6.62 -20.50 3.74
N SER A 239 -7.65 -19.68 4.00
CA SER A 239 -9.03 -19.98 3.60
C SER A 239 -9.25 -20.05 2.09
N PHE A 240 -8.28 -19.59 1.29
CA PHE A 240 -8.26 -19.78 -0.17
C PHE A 240 -7.48 -21.03 -0.62
N PHE A 241 -6.90 -21.82 0.30
CA PHE A 241 -6.02 -22.95 -0.01
C PHE A 241 -6.46 -24.26 0.66
N THR A 242 -6.01 -25.39 0.14
CA THR A 242 -6.26 -26.72 0.74
C THR A 242 -5.44 -26.92 2.03
N PRO A 243 -5.89 -27.79 2.97
CA PRO A 243 -5.25 -27.97 4.29
C PRO A 243 -3.76 -28.35 4.21
N GLU A 244 -3.36 -29.18 3.25
CA GLU A 244 -1.96 -29.57 3.02
C GLU A 244 -1.06 -28.39 2.60
N ARG A 245 -1.65 -27.37 1.94
CA ARG A 245 -0.92 -26.19 1.44
C ARG A 245 -0.84 -25.06 2.47
N ALA A 246 -1.81 -24.97 3.39
CA ALA A 246 -1.81 -24.00 4.48
C ALA A 246 -0.62 -24.17 5.44
N ALA A 247 -0.16 -25.42 5.65
CA ALA A 247 0.96 -25.74 6.53
C ALA A 247 2.32 -25.16 6.08
N LEU A 248 2.45 -24.77 4.80
CA LEU A 248 3.69 -24.24 4.22
C LEU A 248 3.76 -22.69 4.27
N MET A 249 2.66 -22.02 4.60
CA MET A 249 2.53 -20.56 4.51
C MET A 249 3.37 -19.76 5.52
N PRO A 250 3.52 -20.17 6.80
CA PRO A 250 4.36 -19.43 7.76
C PRO A 250 5.82 -19.29 7.30
N ARG A 251 6.33 -20.31 6.59
CA ARG A 251 7.68 -20.32 6.01
C ARG A 251 7.81 -19.43 4.77
N ALA A 252 6.79 -19.37 3.92
CA ALA A 252 6.80 -18.52 2.72
C ALA A 252 6.72 -17.01 3.08
N VAL A 253 5.92 -16.66 4.09
CA VAL A 253 5.76 -15.27 4.56
C VAL A 253 7.04 -14.75 5.23
N ALA A 254 7.73 -15.59 6.01
CA ALA A 254 9.03 -15.24 6.61
C ALA A 254 10.11 -14.92 5.55
N LEU A 255 10.01 -15.50 4.35
CA LEU A 255 10.92 -15.24 3.22
C LEU A 255 10.51 -14.02 2.36
N CYS A 256 9.23 -13.61 2.39
CA CYS A 256 8.72 -12.50 1.58
C CYS A 256 8.68 -11.16 2.32
N ALA A 257 8.86 -11.15 3.65
CA ALA A 257 8.69 -9.95 4.47
C ALA A 257 9.69 -8.82 4.16
N ASP A 258 10.79 -9.09 3.44
CA ASP A 258 11.92 -8.16 3.37
C ASP A 258 12.34 -7.70 1.96
N SER A 259 11.49 -7.79 0.92
CA SER A 259 11.89 -7.17 -0.37
C SER A 259 10.73 -6.75 -1.28
N ARG A 260 10.54 -5.43 -1.39
CA ARG A 260 10.00 -4.83 -2.63
C ARG A 260 11.07 -4.66 -3.71
N ASP A 261 12.34 -4.97 -3.41
CA ASP A 261 13.42 -4.96 -4.40
C ASP A 261 14.35 -6.18 -4.25
N VAL A 262 14.01 -7.26 -4.96
CA VAL A 262 14.83 -8.47 -5.11
C VAL A 262 16.24 -8.16 -5.63
N ALA A 263 16.41 -7.06 -6.38
CA ALA A 263 17.73 -6.66 -6.86
C ALA A 263 18.58 -6.02 -5.75
N ALA A 264 17.96 -5.37 -4.76
CA ALA A 264 18.66 -4.85 -3.58
C ALA A 264 19.18 -5.98 -2.69
N ALA A 265 18.36 -7.02 -2.46
CA ALA A 265 18.77 -8.21 -1.71
C ALA A 265 19.97 -8.93 -2.37
N VAL A 266 19.99 -9.03 -3.70
CA VAL A 266 21.10 -9.63 -4.46
C VAL A 266 22.35 -8.75 -4.46
N ARG A 267 22.21 -7.41 -4.46
CA ARG A 267 23.35 -6.47 -4.34
C ARG A 267 23.96 -6.51 -2.94
N TRP A 268 23.12 -6.43 -1.91
CA TRP A 268 23.55 -6.53 -0.51
C TRP A 268 24.35 -7.82 -0.26
N ALA A 269 23.82 -8.99 -0.67
CA ALA A 269 24.52 -10.26 -0.51
C ALA A 269 25.87 -10.35 -1.24
N ARG A 270 26.04 -9.61 -2.35
CA ARG A 270 27.30 -9.51 -3.07
C ARG A 270 28.29 -8.60 -2.34
N ASP A 271 27.81 -7.48 -1.81
CA ASP A 271 28.63 -6.43 -1.23
C ASP A 271 29.05 -6.75 0.23
N THR A 272 28.26 -7.56 0.95
CA THR A 272 28.55 -7.96 2.34
C THR A 272 29.33 -9.27 2.46
N GLY A 273 29.61 -9.97 1.35
CA GLY A 273 30.41 -11.20 1.36
C GLY A 273 29.79 -12.36 2.15
N THR A 274 28.49 -12.32 2.44
CA THR A 274 27.76 -13.39 3.14
C THR A 274 27.49 -14.55 2.19
N PRO A 275 28.08 -15.74 2.40
CA PRO A 275 27.73 -16.91 1.62
C PRO A 275 26.37 -17.42 2.10
N GLN A 276 25.52 -17.86 1.16
CA GLN A 276 24.32 -18.69 1.34
C GLN A 276 22.93 -18.04 1.24
N ALA A 277 22.71 -17.08 0.34
CA ALA A 277 21.42 -17.04 -0.36
C ALA A 277 21.48 -17.94 -1.60
N LEU A 278 21.17 -19.23 -1.44
CA LEU A 278 21.11 -20.17 -2.56
C LEU A 278 19.78 -19.99 -3.30
N ARG A 279 19.84 -19.69 -4.61
CA ARG A 279 18.64 -19.67 -5.46
C ARG A 279 18.19 -21.10 -5.71
N VAL A 280 17.16 -21.53 -5.00
CA VAL A 280 16.58 -22.88 -5.10
C VAL A 280 15.77 -23.12 -6.39
N HIS A 281 15.23 -22.05 -6.99
CA HIS A 281 14.49 -22.12 -8.25
C HIS A 281 14.64 -20.83 -9.07
N PRO A 282 14.66 -20.88 -10.41
CA PRO A 282 14.74 -19.69 -11.25
C PRO A 282 13.63 -18.68 -10.92
N ARG A 283 13.94 -17.39 -10.96
CA ARG A 283 12.92 -16.33 -10.84
C ARG A 283 12.05 -16.36 -12.09
N THR A 284 10.73 -16.36 -11.91
CA THR A 284 9.77 -16.16 -13.00
C THR A 284 9.11 -14.80 -12.82
N ASP A 285 9.31 -13.90 -13.79
CA ASP A 285 8.59 -12.63 -13.83
C ASP A 285 7.17 -12.89 -14.29
N CYS A 286 6.22 -12.67 -13.38
CA CYS A 286 4.80 -12.81 -13.67
C CYS A 286 4.22 -11.46 -14.12
N ASP A 287 3.50 -11.44 -15.24
CA ASP A 287 2.73 -10.28 -15.70
C ASP A 287 1.23 -10.45 -15.31
N VAL A 288 0.31 -9.67 -15.87
CA VAL A 288 -1.13 -9.70 -15.51
C VAL A 288 -1.80 -11.08 -15.67
N GLU A 289 -1.27 -11.95 -16.54
CA GLU A 289 -1.65 -13.37 -16.68
C GLU A 289 -0.68 -14.25 -15.90
N TYR A 290 -0.67 -14.08 -14.58
CA TYR A 290 0.28 -14.72 -13.69
C TYR A 290 -0.08 -16.14 -13.30
N GLU A 291 -1.34 -16.57 -13.44
CA GLU A 291 -1.85 -17.80 -12.81
C GLU A 291 -1.06 -19.06 -13.20
N GLU A 292 -0.82 -19.27 -14.50
CA GLU A 292 -0.07 -20.44 -14.99
C GLU A 292 1.45 -20.31 -14.80
N PRO A 293 2.10 -19.16 -15.11
CA PRO A 293 3.52 -18.96 -14.79
C PRO A 293 3.83 -19.06 -13.29
N PHE A 294 2.93 -18.55 -12.45
CA PHE A 294 3.02 -18.61 -10.99
C PHE A 294 2.85 -20.04 -10.50
N ALA A 295 1.86 -20.80 -10.99
CA ALA A 295 1.67 -22.19 -10.62
C ALA A 295 2.91 -23.03 -10.96
N LYS A 296 3.45 -22.91 -12.18
CA LYS A 296 4.68 -23.59 -12.60
C LYS A 296 5.90 -23.19 -11.77
N TRP A 297 6.06 -21.90 -11.52
CA TRP A 297 7.16 -21.40 -10.69
C TRP A 297 7.05 -21.90 -9.24
N MET A 298 5.84 -21.85 -8.67
CA MET A 298 5.55 -22.28 -7.31
C MET A 298 5.80 -23.78 -7.14
N ASP A 299 5.30 -24.61 -8.05
CA ASP A 299 5.50 -26.06 -8.01
C ASP A 299 7.00 -26.40 -8.09
N GLY A 300 7.74 -25.74 -8.98
CA GLY A 300 9.18 -25.93 -9.10
C GLY A 300 9.96 -25.44 -7.87
N ALA A 301 9.58 -24.31 -7.28
CA ALA A 301 10.20 -23.77 -6.08
C ALA A 301 9.96 -24.65 -4.85
N LEU A 302 8.73 -25.11 -4.65
CA LEU A 302 8.37 -26.02 -3.56
C LEU A 302 9.04 -27.39 -3.76
N GLY A 303 9.10 -27.89 -5.00
CA GLY A 303 9.82 -29.10 -5.35
C GLY A 303 11.30 -29.02 -4.97
N ALA A 304 11.99 -27.94 -5.34
CA ALA A 304 13.40 -27.74 -5.02
C ALA A 304 13.68 -27.65 -3.51
N LEU A 305 12.81 -26.96 -2.77
CA LEU A 305 12.89 -26.87 -1.30
C LEU A 305 12.67 -28.23 -0.63
N SER A 306 11.79 -29.07 -1.19
CA SER A 306 11.55 -30.43 -0.67
C SER A 306 12.73 -31.38 -0.92
N ALA A 307 13.41 -31.25 -2.05
CA ALA A 307 14.54 -32.10 -2.43
C ALA A 307 15.83 -31.77 -1.64
N GLN A 308 16.13 -30.49 -1.42
CA GLN A 308 17.31 -30.06 -0.63
C GLN A 308 17.12 -30.29 0.87
N GLY A 309 15.89 -30.13 1.39
CA GLY A 309 15.58 -30.46 2.78
C GLY A 309 15.73 -31.95 3.11
N ALA A 310 15.57 -32.85 2.14
CA ALA A 310 15.69 -34.30 2.35
C ALA A 310 17.14 -34.81 2.45
N GLU A 311 18.10 -34.16 1.77
CA GLU A 311 19.53 -34.51 1.88
C GLU A 311 20.17 -33.96 3.17
N GLU A 312 19.82 -32.74 3.59
CA GLU A 312 20.34 -32.17 4.85
C GLU A 312 19.68 -32.77 6.08
N ALA A 313 18.40 -33.15 6.03
CA ALA A 313 17.72 -33.84 7.13
C ALA A 313 18.29 -35.25 7.41
N LYS A 314 18.88 -35.92 6.40
CA LYS A 314 19.57 -37.21 6.59
C LYS A 314 20.92 -37.08 7.30
N LYS A 315 21.56 -35.90 7.27
CA LYS A 315 22.84 -35.64 7.95
C LYS A 315 22.71 -35.32 9.44
N CYS A 316 21.53 -34.92 9.91
CA CYS A 316 21.29 -34.54 11.31
C CYS A 316 20.60 -35.61 12.18
N LEU A 317 20.28 -36.79 11.65
CA LEU A 317 19.60 -37.87 12.38
C LEU A 317 20.42 -39.16 12.38
N VAL A 318 21.58 -39.14 13.03
CA VAL A 318 22.21 -40.36 13.58
C VAL A 318 22.78 -40.02 14.95
N ILE A 319 21.96 -40.19 15.99
CA ILE A 319 22.34 -40.70 17.33
C ILE A 319 21.03 -41.23 17.98
N SER A 320 21.11 -42.50 18.41
CA SER A 320 20.24 -43.26 19.33
C SER A 320 18.81 -43.67 18.93
N ASN A 321 18.78 -44.84 18.27
CA ASN A 321 18.10 -46.10 18.64
C ASN A 321 16.58 -46.20 18.91
N GLN A 322 15.95 -46.99 18.02
CA GLN A 322 15.13 -48.21 18.24
C GLN A 322 13.76 -48.11 18.94
N SER A 323 12.69 -48.32 18.18
CA SER A 323 11.84 -49.53 18.31
C SER A 323 10.89 -49.71 17.11
N GLU A 324 10.58 -50.98 16.85
CA GLU A 324 9.84 -51.62 15.75
C GLU A 324 8.34 -51.23 15.72
N ALA A 325 7.79 -50.89 14.55
CA ALA A 325 7.06 -51.74 13.60
C ALA A 325 5.59 -52.02 13.96
N ALA A 326 4.67 -51.55 13.11
CA ALA A 326 3.52 -52.32 12.62
C ALA A 326 2.82 -51.56 11.49
N ALA A 327 2.65 -52.26 10.37
CA ALA A 327 1.89 -51.84 9.21
C ALA A 327 0.38 -51.85 9.51
N ASP A 328 -0.35 -50.90 8.95
CA ASP A 328 -1.70 -51.22 8.48
C ASP A 328 -2.12 -50.28 7.35
N GLY A 329 -2.41 -50.89 6.20
CA GLY A 329 -2.89 -50.19 5.02
C GLY A 329 -4.38 -49.90 5.14
N ARG A 330 -4.77 -48.62 5.01
CA ARG A 330 -6.14 -48.24 4.69
C ARG A 330 -6.15 -47.06 3.73
N THR A 331 -6.73 -47.33 2.56
CA THR A 331 -7.12 -46.40 1.50
C THR A 331 -8.09 -45.34 2.06
N PRO A 332 -7.96 -44.04 1.72
CA PRO A 332 -8.92 -43.04 2.18
C PRO A 332 -10.18 -43.05 1.32
N THR A 333 -11.30 -43.28 1.98
CA THR A 333 -12.67 -43.20 1.49
C THR A 333 -13.03 -41.76 1.10
N GLN A 334 -13.66 -41.60 -0.07
CA GLN A 334 -14.24 -40.35 -0.56
C GLN A 334 -15.19 -39.74 0.48
N SER A 335 -14.91 -38.50 0.89
CA SER A 335 -15.81 -37.68 1.69
C SER A 335 -16.38 -36.57 0.81
N GLN A 336 -17.69 -36.39 0.96
CA GLN A 336 -18.60 -35.67 0.07
C GLN A 336 -18.27 -34.18 -0.07
N ILE A 337 -18.14 -33.73 -1.32
CA ILE A 337 -18.02 -32.32 -1.70
C ILE A 337 -19.41 -31.71 -1.66
N THR A 338 -19.60 -30.69 -0.82
CA THR A 338 -20.75 -29.78 -0.89
C THR A 338 -20.61 -28.90 -2.13
N ASN A 339 -21.58 -28.98 -3.05
CA ASN A 339 -21.66 -28.19 -4.27
C ASN A 339 -21.56 -26.68 -4.00
N HIS A 340 -20.41 -26.07 -4.30
CA HIS A 340 -20.36 -24.65 -4.65
C HIS A 340 -20.67 -24.52 -6.14
N SER A 341 -21.82 -23.94 -6.48
CA SER A 341 -22.18 -23.63 -7.85
C SER A 341 -21.15 -22.66 -8.44
N VAL A 342 -20.47 -23.08 -9.51
CA VAL A 342 -19.55 -22.24 -10.28
C VAL A 342 -20.31 -20.97 -10.73
N PRO A 343 -19.80 -19.75 -10.46
CA PRO A 343 -20.46 -18.54 -10.92
C PRO A 343 -20.54 -18.54 -12.46
N THR A 344 -21.74 -18.29 -13.00
CA THR A 344 -22.05 -18.30 -14.44
C THR A 344 -21.18 -17.31 -15.25
N TYR A 345 -20.69 -16.25 -14.61
CA TYR A 345 -19.85 -15.21 -15.23
C TYR A 345 -18.56 -15.00 -14.46
N SER A 346 -17.47 -14.73 -15.17
CA SER A 346 -16.12 -14.58 -14.64
C SER A 346 -15.26 -13.62 -15.48
N LYS A 347 -13.99 -13.43 -15.13
CA LYS A 347 -13.02 -12.66 -15.94
C LYS A 347 -12.84 -13.23 -17.35
N SER A 348 -12.93 -14.55 -17.52
CA SER A 348 -12.83 -15.21 -18.83
C SER A 348 -14.16 -15.28 -19.59
N HIS A 349 -15.28 -15.18 -18.88
CA HIS A 349 -16.65 -15.16 -19.44
C HIS A 349 -17.45 -13.98 -18.84
N PRO A 350 -17.24 -12.74 -19.34
CA PRO A 350 -17.89 -11.56 -18.78
C PRO A 350 -19.39 -11.53 -19.06
N PHE A 351 -20.17 -10.96 -18.14
CA PHE A 351 -21.60 -10.72 -18.33
C PHE A 351 -21.82 -9.56 -19.33
N PRO A 352 -22.64 -9.74 -20.38
CA PRO A 352 -22.98 -8.67 -21.32
C PRO A 352 -24.03 -7.73 -20.71
N ALA A 353 -23.62 -6.90 -19.76
CA ALA A 353 -24.49 -6.00 -19.02
C ALA A 353 -25.10 -4.90 -19.92
N PRO A 354 -26.44 -4.76 -19.99
CA PRO A 354 -27.09 -3.66 -20.72
C PRO A 354 -26.71 -2.29 -20.14
N LEU A 355 -26.41 -1.33 -21.01
CA LEU A 355 -26.15 0.06 -20.61
C LEU A 355 -27.47 0.80 -20.38
N LEU A 356 -27.69 1.28 -19.16
CA LEU A 356 -28.88 2.01 -18.74
C LEU A 356 -28.72 3.52 -18.86
N ALA A 357 -27.52 4.04 -18.55
CA ALA A 357 -27.24 5.47 -18.63
C ALA A 357 -25.82 5.76 -19.10
N ASN A 358 -25.66 6.84 -19.88
CA ASN A 358 -24.38 7.42 -20.30
C ASN A 358 -24.54 8.95 -20.26
N VAL A 359 -24.24 9.55 -19.10
CA VAL A 359 -24.53 10.96 -18.82
C VAL A 359 -23.23 11.73 -18.63
N ARG A 360 -23.04 12.81 -19.39
CA ARG A 360 -21.91 13.72 -19.17
C ARG A 360 -22.13 14.54 -17.89
N LEU A 361 -21.16 14.49 -16.98
CA LEU A 361 -21.23 15.15 -15.66
C LEU A 361 -20.70 16.58 -15.68
N ASN A 362 -19.77 16.91 -16.59
CA ASN A 362 -19.23 18.27 -16.69
C ASN A 362 -20.16 19.18 -17.49
N GLY A 363 -20.23 20.45 -17.08
CA GLY A 363 -20.97 21.49 -17.79
C GLY A 363 -20.38 21.87 -19.15
N THR A 364 -21.15 22.62 -19.93
CA THR A 364 -20.77 23.15 -21.24
C THR A 364 -19.48 23.98 -21.15
N GLY A 365 -18.54 23.74 -22.06
CA GLY A 365 -17.23 24.43 -22.10
C GLY A 365 -16.13 23.76 -21.26
N SER A 366 -16.41 22.67 -20.54
CA SER A 366 -15.35 21.92 -19.85
C SER A 366 -14.42 21.21 -20.83
N ALA A 367 -13.10 21.38 -20.62
CA ALA A 367 -12.05 20.65 -21.32
C ALA A 367 -11.98 19.16 -20.94
N LYS A 368 -12.72 18.74 -19.90
CA LYS A 368 -12.81 17.33 -19.48
C LYS A 368 -14.16 16.75 -19.92
N ASP A 369 -14.12 15.47 -20.28
CA ASP A 369 -15.29 14.65 -20.58
C ASP A 369 -15.38 13.55 -19.52
N THR A 370 -15.99 13.86 -18.37
CA THR A 370 -16.31 12.90 -17.32
C THR A 370 -17.76 12.49 -17.45
N ARG A 371 -17.99 11.18 -17.42
CA ARG A 371 -19.30 10.58 -17.64
C ARG A 371 -19.68 9.62 -16.53
N HIS A 372 -20.97 9.59 -16.23
CA HIS A 372 -21.62 8.60 -15.42
C HIS A 372 -22.20 7.51 -16.32
N PHE A 373 -21.87 6.27 -15.99
CA PHE A 373 -22.42 5.09 -16.64
C PHE A 373 -23.22 4.27 -15.64
N ALA A 374 -24.37 3.73 -16.03
CA ALA A 374 -25.11 2.74 -15.27
C ALA A 374 -25.34 1.50 -16.12
N PHE A 375 -25.14 0.32 -15.55
CA PHE A 375 -25.35 -0.97 -16.22
C PHE A 375 -26.34 -1.81 -15.42
N SER A 376 -27.21 -2.55 -16.11
CA SER A 376 -28.09 -3.52 -15.49
C SER A 376 -27.32 -4.79 -15.13
N LEU A 377 -27.55 -5.28 -13.92
CA LEU A 377 -27.10 -6.59 -13.42
C LEU A 377 -28.25 -7.62 -13.40
N GLU A 378 -29.43 -7.26 -13.91
CA GLU A 378 -30.59 -8.15 -13.93
C GLU A 378 -30.26 -9.43 -14.73
N GLY A 379 -30.62 -10.60 -14.17
CA GLY A 379 -30.34 -11.90 -14.77
C GLY A 379 -28.87 -12.35 -14.72
N SER A 380 -27.95 -11.53 -14.20
CA SER A 380 -26.52 -11.87 -14.15
C SER A 380 -26.15 -12.83 -13.01
N GLY A 381 -26.90 -12.78 -11.90
CA GLY A 381 -26.51 -13.43 -10.65
C GLY A 381 -25.26 -12.82 -9.99
N LEU A 382 -24.76 -11.68 -10.49
CA LEU A 382 -23.63 -10.97 -9.92
C LEU A 382 -24.07 -10.09 -8.74
N SER A 383 -23.23 -10.01 -7.73
CA SER A 383 -23.39 -9.14 -6.57
C SER A 383 -22.09 -8.39 -6.30
N TYR A 384 -22.18 -7.19 -5.70
CA TYR A 384 -21.01 -6.37 -5.35
C TYR A 384 -21.27 -5.58 -4.07
N GLU A 385 -20.22 -5.07 -3.43
CA GLU A 385 -20.26 -4.13 -2.31
C GLU A 385 -19.73 -2.74 -2.69
N ALA A 386 -20.17 -1.71 -1.97
CA ALA A 386 -19.65 -0.36 -2.16
C ALA A 386 -18.15 -0.32 -1.82
N GLY A 387 -17.32 0.01 -2.81
CA GLY A 387 -15.85 -0.05 -2.72
C GLY A 387 -15.21 -1.08 -3.66
N ASP A 388 -16.01 -2.00 -4.21
CA ASP A 388 -15.54 -2.96 -5.21
C ASP A 388 -15.17 -2.29 -6.55
N ALA A 389 -14.49 -3.06 -7.40
CA ALA A 389 -14.13 -2.66 -8.75
C ALA A 389 -14.88 -3.49 -9.80
N LEU A 390 -15.36 -2.83 -10.86
CA LEU A 390 -15.95 -3.48 -12.02
C LEU A 390 -14.92 -3.56 -13.15
N GLY A 391 -14.71 -4.76 -13.67
CA GLY A 391 -13.87 -5.01 -14.85
C GLY A 391 -14.66 -4.87 -16.14
N VAL A 392 -14.26 -3.93 -17.01
CA VAL A 392 -14.86 -3.73 -18.33
C VAL A 392 -13.93 -4.31 -19.39
N ARG A 393 -14.46 -5.25 -20.19
CA ARG A 393 -13.77 -5.79 -21.37
C ARG A 393 -14.10 -4.92 -22.59
N ALA A 394 -13.20 -3.99 -22.89
CA ALA A 394 -13.34 -3.11 -24.05
C ALA A 394 -12.75 -3.72 -25.33
N THR A 395 -13.10 -3.10 -26.46
CA THR A 395 -12.49 -3.36 -27.77
C THR A 395 -11.65 -2.17 -28.23
N ASN A 396 -10.62 -2.43 -29.03
CA ASN A 396 -9.82 -1.38 -29.64
C ASN A 396 -10.61 -0.60 -30.68
N CYS A 397 -10.13 0.60 -31.01
CA CYS A 397 -10.69 1.44 -32.06
C CYS A 397 -10.51 0.74 -33.42
N ALA A 398 -11.59 0.53 -34.18
CA ALA A 398 -11.52 -0.15 -35.46
C ALA A 398 -10.61 0.62 -36.45
N GLU A 399 -10.68 1.95 -36.43
CA GLU A 399 -9.86 2.81 -37.29
C GLU A 399 -8.36 2.66 -37.02
N LEU A 400 -7.97 2.47 -35.76
CA LEU A 400 -6.58 2.23 -35.38
C LEU A 400 -6.12 0.82 -35.81
N ALA A 401 -6.99 -0.18 -35.69
CA ALA A 401 -6.72 -1.52 -36.19
C ALA A 401 -6.52 -1.52 -37.72
N GLU A 402 -7.39 -0.83 -38.47
CA GLU A 402 -7.23 -0.63 -39.92
C GLU A 402 -5.92 0.06 -40.27
N GLU A 403 -5.53 1.07 -39.50
CA GLU A 403 -4.28 1.78 -39.73
C GLU A 403 -3.06 0.86 -39.54
N LEU A 404 -3.07 0.01 -38.51
CA LEU A 404 -2.03 -0.99 -38.29
C LEU A 404 -2.00 -2.03 -39.41
N ILE A 405 -3.15 -2.53 -39.85
CA ILE A 405 -3.25 -3.48 -40.97
C ILE A 405 -2.64 -2.89 -42.24
N ARG A 406 -2.95 -1.61 -42.53
CA ARG A 406 -2.33 -0.87 -43.65
C ARG A 406 -0.83 -0.69 -43.49
N ALA A 407 -0.36 -0.32 -42.28
CA ALA A 407 1.06 -0.17 -42.00
C ALA A 407 1.84 -1.49 -42.17
N LEU A 408 1.21 -2.62 -41.86
CA LEU A 408 1.75 -3.96 -42.07
C LEU A 408 1.69 -4.42 -43.55
N GLY A 409 0.93 -3.73 -44.40
CA GLY A 409 0.70 -4.11 -45.79
C GLY A 409 -0.13 -5.38 -45.93
N ARG A 410 -1.17 -5.53 -45.09
CA ARG A 410 -2.02 -6.73 -44.97
C ARG A 410 -3.47 -6.43 -45.34
N SER A 411 -4.27 -7.45 -45.62
CA SER A 411 -5.70 -7.29 -45.92
C SER A 411 -6.57 -7.21 -44.67
N GLY A 412 -6.13 -7.85 -43.57
CA GLY A 412 -6.89 -8.01 -42.34
C GLY A 412 -7.65 -9.34 -42.24
N GLU A 413 -7.72 -10.09 -43.34
CA GLU A 413 -8.41 -11.40 -43.42
C GLU A 413 -7.48 -12.58 -43.14
N GLU A 414 -6.18 -12.32 -42.98
CA GLU A 414 -5.20 -13.37 -42.73
C GLU A 414 -5.48 -14.07 -41.38
N PRO A 415 -5.45 -15.42 -41.33
CA PRO A 415 -5.74 -16.16 -40.11
C PRO A 415 -4.60 -15.99 -39.10
N VAL A 416 -4.96 -15.61 -37.88
CA VAL A 416 -4.04 -15.49 -36.75
C VAL A 416 -4.66 -16.08 -35.48
N PRO A 417 -3.87 -16.52 -34.50
CA PRO A 417 -4.42 -16.98 -33.24
C PRO A 417 -5.12 -15.84 -32.50
N ASP A 418 -6.26 -16.13 -31.89
CA ASP A 418 -6.94 -15.28 -30.94
C ASP A 418 -6.36 -15.44 -29.51
N ARG A 419 -7.03 -14.88 -28.51
CA ARG A 419 -6.61 -14.96 -27.11
C ARG A 419 -6.47 -16.39 -26.58
N ASP A 420 -7.28 -17.30 -27.08
CA ASP A 420 -7.41 -18.69 -26.63
C ASP A 420 -6.72 -19.66 -27.63
N GLY A 421 -6.02 -19.13 -28.63
CA GLY A 421 -5.27 -19.89 -29.63
C GLY A 421 -6.09 -20.38 -30.82
N LYS A 422 -7.37 -19.97 -30.93
CA LYS A 422 -8.22 -20.31 -32.07
C LYS A 422 -7.96 -19.35 -33.24
N GLU A 423 -8.05 -19.84 -34.47
CA GLU A 423 -7.88 -18.98 -35.64
C GLU A 423 -9.03 -17.96 -35.79
N THR A 424 -8.65 -16.70 -36.01
CA THR A 424 -9.53 -15.56 -36.29
C THR A 424 -8.87 -14.62 -37.31
N PRO A 425 -9.61 -13.82 -38.09
CA PRO A 425 -9.01 -12.80 -38.96
C PRO A 425 -8.15 -11.80 -38.18
N LEU A 426 -7.03 -11.36 -38.76
CA LEU A 426 -6.15 -10.36 -38.16
C LEU A 426 -6.90 -9.11 -37.67
N ARG A 427 -7.90 -8.65 -38.41
CA ARG A 427 -8.74 -7.52 -38.03
C ARG A 427 -9.45 -7.76 -36.70
N GLU A 428 -10.11 -8.89 -36.56
CA GLU A 428 -10.83 -9.29 -35.35
C GLU A 428 -9.87 -9.49 -34.18
N ALA A 429 -8.71 -10.11 -34.43
CA ALA A 429 -7.63 -10.26 -33.45
C ALA A 429 -7.19 -8.90 -32.87
N LEU A 430 -6.90 -7.92 -33.74
CA LEU A 430 -6.45 -6.60 -33.32
C LEU A 430 -7.55 -5.79 -32.64
N ILE A 431 -8.82 -5.99 -32.98
CA ILE A 431 -9.94 -5.28 -32.33
C ILE A 431 -10.25 -5.86 -30.95
N HIS A 432 -10.25 -7.18 -30.81
CA HIS A 432 -10.86 -7.86 -29.65
C HIS A 432 -9.87 -8.55 -28.69
N HIS A 433 -8.65 -8.87 -29.14
CA HIS A 433 -7.79 -9.83 -28.44
C HIS A 433 -6.42 -9.28 -28.03
N TYR A 434 -5.85 -8.31 -28.75
CA TYR A 434 -4.50 -7.81 -28.50
C TYR A 434 -4.45 -6.32 -28.10
N GLU A 435 -3.49 -5.94 -27.28
CA GLU A 435 -3.21 -4.54 -26.95
C GLU A 435 -2.44 -3.88 -28.10
N ILE A 436 -3.04 -2.87 -28.73
CA ILE A 436 -2.48 -2.22 -29.92
C ILE A 436 -1.99 -0.78 -29.70
N THR A 437 -2.30 -0.20 -28.53
CA THR A 437 -1.97 1.19 -28.18
C THR A 437 -0.63 1.34 -27.44
N ARG A 438 0.03 0.24 -27.06
CA ARG A 438 1.29 0.27 -26.31
C ARG A 438 2.33 -0.57 -27.01
N ILE A 439 3.56 -0.08 -27.09
CA ILE A 439 4.69 -0.81 -27.68
C ILE A 439 5.24 -1.84 -26.67
N PRO A 440 5.08 -3.16 -26.91
CA PRO A 440 5.68 -4.17 -26.05
C PRO A 440 7.18 -4.32 -26.36
N SER A 441 7.97 -4.70 -25.34
CA SER A 441 9.43 -4.84 -25.50
C SER A 441 9.85 -5.84 -26.59
N PRO A 442 9.21 -7.01 -26.75
CA PRO A 442 9.51 -7.92 -27.86
C PRO A 442 9.35 -7.28 -29.23
N LEU A 443 8.26 -6.53 -29.46
CA LEU A 443 8.04 -5.83 -30.73
C LEU A 443 9.09 -4.75 -30.97
N LEU A 444 9.44 -3.97 -29.95
CA LEU A 444 10.47 -2.92 -30.07
C LEU A 444 11.82 -3.51 -30.50
N LYS A 445 12.23 -4.63 -29.89
CA LYS A 445 13.46 -5.34 -30.24
C LYS A 445 13.42 -5.88 -31.67
N ALA A 446 12.32 -6.53 -32.04
CA ALA A 446 12.16 -7.06 -33.38
C ALA A 446 12.18 -5.96 -34.47
N VAL A 447 11.61 -4.79 -34.18
CA VAL A 447 11.71 -3.63 -35.08
C VAL A 447 13.14 -3.11 -35.15
N ALA A 448 13.83 -2.93 -34.01
CA ALA A 448 15.23 -2.45 -33.95
C ALA A 448 16.20 -3.33 -34.75
N GLU A 449 16.01 -4.65 -34.67
CA GLU A 449 16.81 -5.62 -35.41
C GLU A 449 16.54 -5.56 -36.92
N ARG A 450 15.28 -5.46 -37.34
CA ARG A 450 14.90 -5.49 -38.76
C ARG A 450 15.08 -4.17 -39.48
N SER A 451 14.89 -3.05 -38.78
CA SER A 451 15.07 -1.72 -39.35
C SER A 451 16.54 -1.35 -39.49
N GLY A 452 17.43 -1.98 -38.68
CA GLY A 452 18.83 -1.57 -38.57
C GLY A 452 19.01 -0.20 -37.90
N ASP A 453 17.98 0.31 -37.23
CA ASP A 453 17.99 1.64 -36.63
C ASP A 453 18.90 1.66 -35.38
N ALA A 454 19.99 2.42 -35.46
CA ALA A 454 21.01 2.49 -34.42
C ALA A 454 20.47 3.10 -33.10
N GLU A 455 19.49 4.00 -33.18
CA GLU A 455 18.88 4.62 -32.01
C GLU A 455 17.99 3.61 -31.28
N LEU A 456 17.15 2.86 -32.00
CA LEU A 456 16.34 1.78 -31.42
C LEU A 456 17.21 0.67 -30.82
N GLN A 457 18.30 0.28 -31.49
CA GLN A 457 19.23 -0.71 -30.96
C GLN A 457 19.83 -0.26 -29.63
N LYS A 458 20.24 1.02 -29.53
CA LYS A 458 20.71 1.61 -28.26
C LYS A 458 19.62 1.59 -27.19
N LEU A 459 18.37 1.92 -27.53
CA LEU A 459 17.24 1.96 -26.58
C LEU A 459 16.84 0.58 -26.04
N THR A 460 17.15 -0.49 -26.78
CA THR A 460 16.88 -1.88 -26.36
C THR A 460 18.03 -2.52 -25.56
N ALA A 461 19.17 -1.84 -25.43
CA ALA A 461 20.33 -2.33 -24.69
C ALA A 461 20.12 -2.27 -23.15
N PRO A 462 20.76 -3.16 -22.38
CA PRO A 462 20.73 -3.11 -20.92
C PRO A 462 21.22 -1.76 -20.37
N GLY A 463 20.45 -1.14 -19.47
CA GLY A 463 20.82 0.12 -18.81
C GLY A 463 20.20 1.40 -19.42
N ALA A 464 19.51 1.31 -20.56
CA ALA A 464 18.88 2.46 -21.23
C ALA A 464 17.48 2.85 -20.68
N ASN A 465 17.11 2.40 -19.48
CA ASN A 465 15.73 2.51 -18.96
C ASN A 465 15.15 3.94 -18.97
N GLY A 466 15.98 4.94 -18.67
CA GLY A 466 15.56 6.35 -18.68
C GLY A 466 15.30 6.91 -20.08
N GLU A 467 16.17 6.60 -21.05
CA GLU A 467 16.01 7.00 -22.45
C GLU A 467 14.84 6.27 -23.11
N LEU A 468 14.70 4.97 -22.83
CA LEU A 468 13.58 4.15 -23.30
C LEU A 468 12.23 4.69 -22.82
N THR A 469 12.14 5.08 -21.55
CA THR A 469 10.91 5.67 -21.00
C THR A 469 10.52 6.96 -21.72
N LYS A 470 11.52 7.82 -22.03
CA LYS A 470 11.28 9.06 -22.80
C LYS A 470 10.84 8.77 -24.22
N PHE A 471 11.47 7.79 -24.88
CA PHE A 471 11.10 7.40 -26.25
C PHE A 471 9.67 6.88 -26.33
N LEU A 472 9.26 6.01 -25.39
CA LEU A 472 7.93 5.40 -25.37
C LEU A 472 6.82 6.38 -24.98
N TRP A 473 7.15 7.50 -24.33
CA TRP A 473 6.16 8.46 -23.85
C TRP A 473 5.34 9.04 -25.02
N GLY A 474 4.03 8.73 -25.04
CA GLY A 474 3.11 9.22 -26.06
C GLY A 474 3.13 8.47 -27.39
N ARG A 475 3.98 7.44 -27.54
CA ARG A 475 4.04 6.57 -28.73
C ARG A 475 3.16 5.34 -28.57
N GLU A 476 2.49 4.97 -29.64
CA GLU A 476 1.75 3.71 -29.81
C GLU A 476 2.43 2.86 -30.90
N ILE A 477 1.97 1.62 -31.09
CA ILE A 477 2.57 0.69 -32.06
C ILE A 477 2.58 1.28 -33.48
N ILE A 478 1.54 2.02 -33.84
CA ILE A 478 1.44 2.62 -35.17
C ILE A 478 2.59 3.60 -35.47
N ASP A 479 3.08 4.34 -34.47
CA ASP A 479 4.20 5.26 -34.65
C ASP A 479 5.51 4.51 -34.88
N LEU A 480 5.67 3.37 -34.21
CA LEU A 480 6.83 2.51 -34.39
C LEU A 480 6.86 1.92 -35.81
N LEU A 481 5.72 1.44 -36.31
CA LEU A 481 5.62 0.88 -37.65
C LEU A 481 5.79 1.93 -38.75
N HIS A 482 5.17 3.11 -38.60
CA HIS A 482 5.33 4.21 -39.56
C HIS A 482 6.76 4.78 -39.59
N GLY A 483 7.43 4.85 -38.43
CA GLY A 483 8.82 5.30 -38.35
C GLY A 483 9.81 4.32 -38.97
N HIS A 484 9.44 3.04 -39.10
CA HIS A 484 10.35 1.97 -39.52
C HIS A 484 9.70 1.04 -40.56
N PRO A 485 9.32 1.57 -41.75
CA PRO A 485 8.57 0.81 -42.75
C PRO A 485 9.34 -0.40 -43.33
N ALA A 486 10.67 -0.45 -43.14
CA ALA A 486 11.53 -1.57 -43.52
C ALA A 486 11.34 -2.81 -42.61
N ALA A 487 10.88 -2.63 -41.37
CA ALA A 487 10.59 -3.73 -40.45
C ALA A 487 9.25 -4.41 -40.82
N LYS A 488 9.32 -5.45 -41.66
CA LYS A 488 8.15 -6.24 -42.09
C LYS A 488 7.90 -7.42 -41.16
N PHE A 489 6.63 -7.77 -40.97
CA PHE A 489 6.18 -8.90 -40.16
C PHE A 489 5.14 -9.72 -40.92
N SER A 490 5.09 -11.04 -40.66
CA SER A 490 3.90 -11.82 -41.00
C SER A 490 2.78 -11.52 -39.98
N PRO A 491 1.49 -11.72 -40.34
CA PRO A 491 0.37 -11.51 -39.41
C PRO A 491 0.52 -12.30 -38.10
N THR A 492 0.83 -13.59 -38.19
CA THR A 492 0.99 -14.50 -37.04
C THR A 492 2.17 -14.09 -36.16
N GLU A 493 3.29 -13.72 -36.76
CA GLU A 493 4.47 -13.24 -36.03
C GLU A 493 4.18 -11.92 -35.31
N PHE A 494 3.49 -11.00 -35.97
CA PHE A 494 3.17 -9.71 -35.39
C PHE A 494 2.32 -9.88 -34.13
N VAL A 495 1.24 -10.66 -34.18
CA VAL A 495 0.36 -10.87 -33.01
C VAL A 495 1.07 -11.63 -31.88
N ALA A 496 2.04 -12.51 -32.20
CA ALA A 496 2.85 -13.21 -31.19
C ALA A 496 3.76 -12.27 -30.39
N LEU A 497 4.09 -11.09 -30.93
CA LEU A 497 4.87 -10.06 -30.24
C LEU A 497 4.01 -9.11 -29.39
N LEU A 498 2.68 -9.20 -29.51
CA LEU A 498 1.73 -8.35 -28.79
C LEU A 498 1.35 -8.94 -27.43
N LYS A 499 0.91 -8.07 -26.52
CA LYS A 499 0.24 -8.49 -25.28
C LYS A 499 -1.25 -8.68 -25.54
N LYS A 500 -1.88 -9.57 -24.77
CA LYS A 500 -3.34 -9.75 -24.79
C LYS A 500 -4.03 -8.52 -24.20
N LEU A 501 -5.15 -8.12 -24.81
CA LEU A 501 -5.97 -7.01 -24.35
C LEU A 501 -6.59 -7.32 -22.98
N GLN A 502 -6.24 -6.51 -21.98
CA GLN A 502 -6.69 -6.72 -20.60
C GLN A 502 -7.97 -5.92 -20.30
N PRO A 503 -8.90 -6.46 -19.48
CA PRO A 503 -10.01 -5.68 -18.94
C PRO A 503 -9.52 -4.48 -18.13
N ARG A 504 -10.27 -3.38 -18.19
CA ARG A 504 -9.98 -2.19 -17.37
C ARG A 504 -10.84 -2.22 -16.12
N LEU A 505 -10.19 -2.11 -14.96
CA LEU A 505 -10.87 -2.00 -13.67
C LEU A 505 -11.24 -0.55 -13.40
N TYR A 506 -12.49 -0.34 -12.96
CA TYR A 506 -13.00 0.94 -12.48
C TYR A 506 -13.60 0.77 -11.09
N SER A 507 -13.39 1.75 -10.21
CA SER A 507 -14.09 1.80 -8.93
C SER A 507 -15.58 1.98 -9.16
N ILE A 508 -16.40 1.14 -8.52
CA ILE A 508 -17.85 1.24 -8.60
C ILE A 508 -18.30 2.51 -7.86
N SER A 509 -19.18 3.29 -8.50
CA SER A 509 -19.67 4.58 -7.99
C SER A 509 -21.13 4.54 -7.51
N SER A 510 -21.67 3.36 -7.26
CA SER A 510 -23.02 3.15 -6.71
C SER A 510 -23.00 2.21 -5.51
N SER A 511 -24.05 2.27 -4.68
CA SER A 511 -24.32 1.29 -3.63
C SER A 511 -25.47 0.37 -4.06
N PRO A 512 -25.35 -0.96 -3.90
CA PRO A 512 -26.44 -1.89 -4.26
C PRO A 512 -27.69 -1.68 -3.40
N LYS A 513 -27.55 -1.04 -2.23
CA LYS A 513 -28.67 -0.66 -1.37
C LYS A 513 -29.50 0.50 -1.93
N ALA A 514 -28.87 1.38 -2.72
CA ALA A 514 -29.50 2.54 -3.34
C ALA A 514 -29.96 2.26 -4.77
N HIS A 515 -29.22 1.41 -5.50
CA HIS A 515 -29.50 1.02 -6.88
C HIS A 515 -29.52 -0.51 -7.01
N PRO A 516 -30.55 -1.21 -6.51
CA PRO A 516 -30.63 -2.65 -6.60
C PRO A 516 -30.66 -3.11 -8.07
N GLY A 517 -29.82 -4.10 -8.41
CA GLY A 517 -29.76 -4.61 -9.77
C GLY A 517 -29.02 -3.72 -10.77
N GLU A 518 -28.35 -2.65 -10.32
CA GLU A 518 -27.53 -1.80 -11.18
C GLU A 518 -26.11 -1.64 -10.64
N VAL A 519 -25.15 -1.41 -11.53
CA VAL A 519 -23.77 -1.03 -11.17
C VAL A 519 -23.36 0.22 -11.95
N HIS A 520 -22.80 1.21 -11.25
CA HIS A 520 -22.48 2.50 -11.84
C HIS A 520 -20.98 2.77 -11.87
N LEU A 521 -20.53 3.52 -12.87
CA LEU A 521 -19.16 4.00 -13.01
C LEU A 521 -19.13 5.51 -13.19
N CYS A 522 -18.08 6.15 -12.67
CA CYS A 522 -17.72 7.53 -12.98
C CYS A 522 -16.36 7.54 -13.70
N VAL A 523 -16.36 7.85 -15.00
CA VAL A 523 -15.18 7.68 -15.87
C VAL A 523 -14.84 8.98 -16.57
N GLY A 524 -13.59 9.41 -16.41
CA GLY A 524 -12.98 10.44 -17.26
C GLY A 524 -12.57 9.83 -18.60
N VAL A 525 -13.14 10.33 -19.70
CA VAL A 525 -12.84 9.87 -21.04
C VAL A 525 -11.50 10.43 -21.50
N VAL A 526 -10.56 9.52 -21.77
CA VAL A 526 -9.18 9.87 -22.08
C VAL A 526 -9.06 10.18 -23.57
N ARG A 527 -8.78 11.44 -23.88
CA ARG A 527 -8.37 11.91 -25.21
C ARG A 527 -7.21 12.89 -25.05
N TYR A 528 -6.20 12.76 -25.88
CA TYR A 528 -5.02 13.64 -25.84
C TYR A 528 -4.33 13.62 -27.20
N ASP A 529 -3.62 14.69 -27.52
CA ASP A 529 -2.78 14.72 -28.72
C ASP A 529 -1.34 14.36 -28.36
N SER A 530 -0.73 13.50 -29.16
CA SER A 530 0.68 13.15 -29.01
C SER A 530 1.29 12.84 -30.36
N LEU A 531 2.46 13.42 -30.62
CA LEU A 531 3.21 13.28 -31.87
C LEU A 531 2.37 13.61 -33.12
N GLY A 532 1.56 14.69 -33.03
CA GLY A 532 0.71 15.15 -34.12
C GLY A 532 -0.51 14.27 -34.39
N ARG A 533 -0.84 13.34 -33.49
CA ARG A 533 -1.94 12.39 -33.64
C ARG A 533 -2.89 12.47 -32.44
N SER A 534 -4.18 12.41 -32.72
CA SER A 534 -5.19 12.33 -31.67
C SER A 534 -5.29 10.90 -31.13
N ARG A 535 -5.18 10.76 -29.81
CA ARG A 535 -5.16 9.48 -29.10
C ARG A 535 -6.39 9.33 -28.22
N LYS A 536 -6.82 8.09 -28.08
CA LYS A 536 -8.03 7.69 -27.36
C LYS A 536 -7.68 6.58 -26.37
N GLY A 537 -8.05 6.73 -25.10
CA GLY A 537 -7.90 5.64 -24.14
C GLY A 537 -8.92 4.54 -24.41
N VAL A 538 -8.44 3.33 -24.74
CA VAL A 538 -9.22 2.18 -25.24
C VAL A 538 -10.56 2.00 -24.53
N CYS A 539 -10.54 1.73 -23.22
CA CYS A 539 -11.76 1.42 -22.48
C CYS A 539 -12.66 2.63 -22.24
N SER A 540 -12.07 3.80 -22.00
CA SER A 540 -12.85 5.00 -21.70
C SER A 540 -13.62 5.54 -22.91
N THR A 541 -13.03 5.47 -24.11
CA THR A 541 -13.71 5.85 -25.35
C THR A 541 -14.60 4.74 -25.89
N PHE A 542 -14.29 3.47 -25.61
CA PHE A 542 -15.23 2.36 -25.79
C PHE A 542 -16.54 2.64 -25.06
N LEU A 543 -16.46 2.92 -23.75
CA LEU A 543 -17.61 3.25 -22.93
C LEU A 543 -18.36 4.51 -23.41
N ALA A 544 -17.63 5.55 -23.81
CA ALA A 544 -18.25 6.82 -24.16
C ALA A 544 -18.92 6.86 -25.54
N GLU A 545 -18.42 6.08 -26.50
CA GLU A 545 -18.75 6.24 -27.93
C GLU A 545 -19.29 4.96 -28.60
N ARG A 546 -19.08 3.76 -28.01
CA ARG A 546 -19.22 2.48 -28.73
C ARG A 546 -20.07 1.44 -28.00
N VAL A 547 -20.67 1.79 -26.86
CA VAL A 547 -21.60 0.95 -26.08
C VAL A 547 -22.92 1.65 -25.86
#